data_AF-A0A4R2CDN5-F1
#
_entry.id   AF-A0A4R2CDN5-F1
#
_cell.length_a   1.000
_cell.length_b   1.000
_cell.length_c   1.000
_cell.angle_alpha   90.00
_cell.angle_beta   90.00
_cell.angle_gamma   90.00
#
_symmetry.space_group_name_H-M   'P 1'
#
loop_
_entity.id
_entity.type
_entity.pdbx_description
1 polymer ?
#
loop_
_entity_poly.entity_id
_entity_poly.type
_entity_poly.pdbx_seq_one_letter_code
_entity_poly.pdbx_strand_id
1 'polypeptide(L)' 'MGAAHLLTDGHHGYLTFLAVAAEHRRSGIARLLVEAAFRSSGAERIDLLSTSQSNPFYDSLPHTRFDGFRLYP' A
#
# COMPACT_ATOMS: atom_id res chain seq x y z
N MET A 1 -7.90 -13.08 -6.52
CA MET A 1 -6.95 -13.23 -5.40
C MET A 1 -6.02 -12.02 -5.32
N GLY A 2 -5.50 -11.71 -4.12
CA GLY A 2 -4.55 -10.62 -3.92
C GLY A 2 -3.78 -10.80 -2.60
N ALA A 3 -2.65 -10.12 -2.46
CA ALA A 3 -1.78 -10.21 -1.29
C ALA A 3 -1.10 -8.86 -1.01
N ALA A 4 -0.77 -8.64 0.26
CA ALA A 4 -0.09 -7.46 0.77
C ALA A 4 0.99 -7.87 1.79
N HIS A 5 2.10 -7.15 1.84
CA HIS A 5 3.15 -7.35 2.84
C HIS A 5 3.54 -6.02 3.49
N LEU A 6 3.36 -5.94 4.82
CA LEU A 6 3.62 -4.77 5.63
C LEU A 6 4.77 -5.06 6.62
N LEU A 7 5.74 -4.16 6.68
CA LEU A 7 6.69 -4.08 7.78
C LEU A 7 6.21 -3.01 8.76
N THR A 8 6.20 -3.28 10.06
CA THR A 8 5.66 -2.32 11.03
C THR A 8 6.26 -2.49 12.42
N ASP A 9 6.32 -1.40 13.17
CA ASP A 9 6.64 -1.34 14.60
C ASP A 9 5.39 -1.21 15.50
N GLY A 10 4.19 -1.26 14.91
CA GLY A 10 2.91 -1.07 15.59
C GLY A 10 2.39 0.37 15.60
N HIS A 11 3.22 1.36 15.25
CA HIS A 11 2.82 2.77 15.12
C HIS A 11 2.93 3.25 13.67
N HIS A 12 4.01 2.90 12.97
CA HIS A 12 4.23 3.15 11.56
C HIS A 12 4.35 1.84 10.78
N GLY A 13 3.88 1.86 9.54
CA GLY A 13 4.00 0.75 8.61
C GLY A 13 4.68 1.16 7.31
N TYR A 14 5.37 0.23 6.66
CA TYR A 14 5.85 0.36 5.29
C TYR A 14 5.33 -0.79 4.43
N LEU A 15 4.47 -0.46 3.45
CA LEU A 15 3.90 -1.44 2.54
C LEU A 15 4.90 -1.76 1.43
N THR A 16 5.59 -2.88 1.62
CA THR A 16 6.62 -3.36 0.68
C THR A 16 6.04 -3.95 -0.60
N PHE A 17 4.83 -4.49 -0.52
CA PHE A 17 4.19 -5.22 -1.61
C PHE A 17 2.67 -5.15 -1.52
N LEU A 18 2.02 -4.90 -2.65
CA LEU A 18 0.58 -5.05 -2.84
C LEU A 18 0.33 -5.51 -4.28
N ALA A 19 -0.32 -6.65 -4.44
CA ALA A 19 -0.68 -7.16 -5.76
C ALA A 19 -2.09 -7.74 -5.77
N VAL A 20 -2.78 -7.50 -6.88
CA VAL A 20 -4.07 -8.11 -7.20
C VAL A 20 -3.96 -8.76 -8.57
N ALA A 21 -4.37 -10.03 -8.64
CA ALA A 21 -4.43 -10.80 -9.88
C ALA A 21 -5.25 -10.03 -10.94
N ALA A 22 -4.81 -10.06 -12.20
CA ALA A 22 -5.28 -9.15 -13.24
C ALA A 22 -6.79 -9.26 -13.48
N GLU A 23 -7.30 -10.49 -13.53
CA GLU A 23 -8.70 -10.88 -13.68
C GLU A 23 -9.60 -10.44 -12.51
N HIS A 24 -9.00 -10.01 -11.39
CA HIS A 24 -9.72 -9.52 -10.22
C HIS A 24 -9.47 -8.04 -9.93
N ARG A 25 -8.80 -7.30 -10.80
CA ARG A 25 -8.60 -5.86 -10.60
C ARG A 25 -9.94 -5.11 -10.66
N ARG A 26 -9.97 -3.91 -10.09
CA ARG A 26 -11.16 -3.04 -10.00
C ARG A 26 -12.35 -3.61 -9.20
N SER A 27 -12.18 -4.76 -8.55
CA SER A 27 -13.19 -5.37 -7.65
C SER A 27 -13.08 -4.92 -6.17
N GLY A 28 -12.20 -3.96 -5.87
CA GLY A 28 -12.01 -3.44 -4.52
C GLY A 28 -11.03 -4.21 -3.62
N ILE A 29 -10.47 -5.34 -4.06
CA ILE A 29 -9.55 -6.17 -3.26
C ILE A 29 -8.36 -5.37 -2.71
N ALA A 30 -7.72 -4.51 -3.52
CA ALA A 30 -6.56 -3.74 -3.08
C ALA A 30 -6.89 -2.82 -1.88
N ARG A 31 -8.08 -2.20 -1.89
CA ARG A 31 -8.55 -1.37 -0.78
C ARG A 31 -8.82 -2.21 0.46
N LEU A 32 -9.49 -3.36 0.31
CA LEU A 32 -9.72 -4.28 1.42
C LEU A 32 -8.41 -4.76 2.07
N LEU A 33 -7.37 -5.02 1.27
CA LEU A 33 -6.06 -5.40 1.76
C LEU A 33 -5.36 -4.27 2.54
N VAL A 34 -5.43 -3.02 2.05
CA VAL A 34 -4.88 -1.86 2.77
C VAL A 34 -5.60 -1.63 4.09
N GLU A 35 -6.94 -1.68 4.09
CA GLU A 35 -7.72 -1.55 5.32
C GLU A 35 -7.45 -2.69 6.31
N ALA A 36 -7.29 -3.93 5.82
CA ALA A 36 -6.92 -5.06 6.64
C ALA A 36 -5.53 -4.86 7.27
N ALA A 37 -4.57 -4.33 6.51
CA ALA A 37 -3.22 -4.03 7.00
C ALA A 37 -3.23 -3.00 8.13
N PHE A 38 -4.01 -1.92 8.01
CA PHE A 38 -4.22 -0.96 9.10
C PHE A 38 -4.83 -1.64 10.34
N ARG A 39 -5.94 -2.37 10.17
CA ARG A 39 -6.63 -3.03 11.29
C ARG A 39 -5.76 -4.07 12.00
N SER A 40 -4.94 -4.83 11.27
CA SER A 40 -4.12 -5.89 11.86
C SER A 40 -2.83 -5.39 12.51
N SER A 41 -2.31 -4.26 12.07
CA SER A 41 -1.05 -3.69 12.61
C SER A 41 -1.27 -2.69 13.73
N GLY A 42 -2.41 -1.98 13.74
CA GLY A 42 -2.61 -0.82 14.60
C GLY A 42 -1.83 0.42 14.15
N ALA A 43 -1.14 0.36 13.00
CA ALA A 43 -0.35 1.49 12.50
C ALA A 43 -1.26 2.70 12.24
N GLU A 44 -0.80 3.88 12.65
CA GLU A 44 -1.51 5.14 12.39
C GLU A 44 -1.25 5.65 10.96
N ARG A 45 -0.12 5.25 10.38
CA ARG A 45 0.27 5.56 9.00
C ARG A 45 0.98 4.39 8.34
N ILE A 46 0.71 4.19 7.04
CA ILE A 46 1.43 3.27 6.18
C ILE A 46 2.06 4.05 5.03
N ASP A 47 3.38 3.98 4.94
CA ASP A 47 4.19 4.58 3.88
C ASP A 47 4.47 3.54 2.79
N LEU A 48 4.64 3.98 1.54
CA LEU A 48 4.92 3.07 0.42
C LEU A 48 5.61 3.79 -0.74
N LEU A 49 6.26 3.02 -1.60
CA LEU A 49 6.66 3.46 -2.93
C LEU A 49 5.77 2.79 -3.97
N SER A 50 5.32 3.57 -4.95
CA SER A 50 4.40 3.11 -5.99
C SER A 50 4.99 3.30 -7.39
N THR A 51 4.54 2.50 -8.33
CA THR A 51 4.78 2.73 -9.76
C THR A 51 3.78 3.74 -10.31
N SER A 52 4.15 4.46 -11.37
CA SER A 52 3.25 5.45 -12.00
C SER A 52 1.89 4.88 -12.40
N GLN A 53 1.84 3.61 -12.82
CA GLN A 53 0.60 2.90 -13.16
C GLN A 53 -0.31 2.66 -11.95
N SER A 54 0.26 2.56 -10.74
CA SER A 54 -0.49 2.28 -9.51
C SER A 54 -0.83 3.54 -8.72
N ASN A 55 -0.22 4.69 -9.03
CA ASN A 55 -0.49 5.95 -8.35
C ASN A 55 -1.98 6.33 -8.32
N PRO A 56 -2.77 6.20 -9.41
CA PRO A 56 -4.20 6.54 -9.36
C PRO A 56 -5.01 5.74 -8.33
N PHE A 57 -4.56 4.54 -7.96
CA PHE A 57 -5.18 3.78 -6.89
C PHE A 57 -4.91 4.43 -5.53
N TYR A 58 -3.65 4.73 -5.22
CA TYR A 58 -3.29 5.34 -3.93
C TYR A 58 -3.81 6.78 -3.80
N ASP A 59 -3.88 7.52 -4.92
CA ASP A 59 -4.47 8.86 -4.97
C ASP A 59 -5.96 8.88 -4.59
N SER A 60 -6.64 7.74 -4.75
CA SER A 60 -8.06 7.58 -4.39
C SER A 60 -8.29 7.30 -2.89
N LEU A 61 -7.23 7.10 -2.11
CA LEU A 61 -7.29 6.88 -0.66
C LEU A 61 -6.94 8.19 0.09
N PRO A 62 -7.32 8.35 1.37
CA PRO A 62 -6.75 9.41 2.21
C PRO A 62 -5.24 9.24 2.29
N HIS A 63 -4.50 10.22 1.76
CA HIS A 63 -3.05 10.13 1.65
C HIS A 63 -2.41 11.51 1.76
N THR A 64 -1.11 11.50 2.02
CA THR A 64 -0.21 12.64 1.80
C THR A 64 0.95 12.14 0.97
N ARG A 65 1.26 12.85 -0.12
CA ARG A 65 2.47 12.56 -0.90
C ARG A 65 3.68 13.16 -0.21
N PHE A 66 4.77 12.43 -0.22
CA PHE A 66 6.08 12.85 0.27
C PHE A 66 7.16 12.31 -0.67
N ASP A 67 8.39 12.82 -0.52
CA ASP A 67 9.48 12.47 -1.42
C ASP A 67 9.96 11.03 -1.21
N GLY A 68 10.11 10.32 -2.32
CA GLY A 68 10.73 8.98 -2.37
C GLY A 68 12.04 9.03 -3.11
N PHE A 69 13.08 8.40 -2.56
CA PHE A 69 14.40 8.35 -3.16
C PHE A 69 14.74 6.93 -3.59
N ARG A 70 15.37 6.78 -4.76
CA ARG A 70 16.01 5.55 -5.20
C ARG A 70 17.50 5.82 -5.36
N LEU A 71 18.28 5.13 -4.55
CA LEU A 71 19.74 5.23 -4.55
C LEU A 71 20.32 4.05 -5.33
N TYR A 72 21.42 4.29 -6.04
CA TYR A 72 22.25 3.29 -6.70
C TYR A 72 23.65 3.35 -6.07
N PRO A 73 24.43 2.25 -6.10
CA PRO A 73 25.83 2.25 -5.65
C PRO A 73 26.70 3.30 -6.36
#